data_AF-A0A7X5FU93-F1
#
_entry.id   AF-A0A7X5FU93-F1
#
_cell.length_a   1.000
_cell.length_b   1.000
_cell.length_c   1.000
_cell.angle_alpha   90.00
_cell.angle_beta   90.00
_cell.angle_gamma   90.00
#
_symmetry.space_group_name_H-M   'P 1'
#
loop_
_entity.id
_entity.type
_entity.pdbx_description
1 polymer ?
#
loop_
_entity_poly.entity_id
_entity_poly.type
_entity_poly.pdbx_seq_one_letter_code
_entity_poly.pdbx_strand_id
1 'polypeptide(L)' 'MKILDRGQIKEAKLCKICQKPFTIRKKWKHTFDEVLYCSERCKRNKKT' A
#
# COMPACT_ATOMS: atom_id res chain seq x y z
N MET A 1 -1.38 6.12 9.09
CA MET A 1 -2.22 5.11 9.82
C MET A 1 -1.37 3.87 10.07
N LYS A 2 -1.61 3.12 11.15
CA LYS A 2 -0.89 1.87 11.43
C LYS A 2 -1.90 0.72 11.52
N ILE A 3 -1.58 -0.44 10.96
CA ILE A 3 -2.42 -1.64 11.06
C ILE A 3 -1.60 -2.84 11.50
N LEU A 4 -2.25 -3.81 12.14
CA LEU A 4 -1.65 -5.09 12.50
C LEU A 4 -1.58 -5.97 11.24
N ASP A 5 -0.37 -6.28 10.79
CA ASP A 5 -0.11 -7.18 9.66
C ASP A 5 0.88 -8.25 10.09
N ARG A 6 0.41 -9.51 10.13
CA ARG A 6 1.21 -10.68 10.55
C ARG A 6 1.85 -10.52 11.93
N GLY A 7 1.08 -10.03 12.90
CA GLY A 7 1.54 -9.84 14.28
C GLY A 7 2.45 -8.64 14.51
N GLN A 8 2.65 -7.78 13.50
CA GLN A 8 3.47 -6.57 13.62
C GLN A 8 2.66 -5.33 13.25
N ILE A 9 2.84 -4.26 14.02
CA ILE A 9 2.28 -2.95 13.70
C ILE A 9 3.13 -2.33 12.60
N LYS A 10 2.52 -2.09 11.43
CA LYS A 10 3.18 -1.49 10.28
C LYS A 10 2.48 -0.22 9.85
N GLU A 11 3.24 0.69 9.27
CA GLU A 11 2.67 1.83 8.59
C GLU A 11 1.84 1.37 7.41
N ALA A 12 0.63 1.91 7.34
CA ALA A 12 -0.31 1.66 6.28
C ALA A 12 -0.70 2.95 5.58
N LYS A 13 -1.02 2.81 4.30
CA LYS A 13 -1.60 3.85 3.45
C LYS A 13 -2.86 3.28 2.80
N LEU A 14 -3.74 4.15 2.34
CA LEU A 14 -4.93 3.75 1.59
C LEU A 14 -4.59 3.66 0.11
N CYS A 15 -5.00 2.59 -0.55
CA CYS A 15 -4.86 2.47 -1.99
C CYS A 15 -5.83 3.44 -2.70
N LYS A 16 -5.33 4.29 -3.61
CA LYS A 16 -6.19 5.24 -4.35
C LYS A 16 -7.25 4.58 -5.26
N ILE A 17 -7.17 3.28 -5.50
CA ILE A 17 -8.07 2.55 -6.43
C ILE A 17 -9.08 1.69 -5.67
N CYS A 18 -8.60 0.79 -4.82
CA CYS A 18 -9.51 -0.11 -4.08
C CYS A 18 -9.87 0.40 -2.68
N GLN A 19 -9.30 1.53 -2.25
CA GLN A 19 -9.48 2.13 -0.92
C GLN A 19 -9.14 1.20 0.26
N LYS A 20 -8.52 0.05 -0.01
CA LYS A 20 -8.09 -0.87 1.04
C LYS A 20 -6.79 -0.39 1.67
N PRO A 21 -6.65 -0.52 3.00
CA PRO A 21 -5.40 -0.25 3.69
C PRO A 21 -4.36 -1.28 3.27
N PHE A 22 -3.14 -0.83 3.04
CA PHE A 22 -2.02 -1.70 2.74
C PHE A 22 -0.79 -1.26 3.52
N THR A 23 0.00 -2.23 3.97
CA THR A 23 1.21 -1.99 4.76
C THR A 23 2.45 -1.78 3.89
N ILE A 24 3.45 -1.13 4.48
CA ILE A 24 4.80 -1.10 3.93
C ILE A 24 5.33 -2.53 3.72
N ARG A 25 5.92 -2.77 2.54
CA ARG A 25 6.52 -4.05 2.14
C ARG A 25 8.03 -3.86 1.98
N LYS A 26 8.82 -4.93 2.13
CA LYS A 26 10.28 -4.89 1.95
C LYS A 26 10.70 -4.25 0.61
N LYS A 27 9.95 -4.54 -0.47
CA LYS A 27 10.18 -3.96 -1.81
C LYS A 27 10.01 -2.45 -1.91
N TRP A 28 9.40 -1.81 -0.90
CA TRP A 28 9.08 -0.38 -0.88
C TRP A 28 9.87 0.38 0.18
N LYS A 29 10.87 -0.24 0.81
CA LYS A 29 11.61 0.36 1.92
C LYS A 29 12.18 1.76 1.61
N HIS A 30 12.52 2.04 0.35
CA HIS A 30 13.11 3.32 -0.08
C HIS A 30 12.15 4.24 -0.86
N THR A 31 10.97 3.75 -1.24
CA THR A 31 10.05 4.46 -2.14
C THR A 31 8.62 4.52 -1.60
N PHE A 32 8.41 4.15 -0.33
CA PHE A 32 7.07 4.04 0.26
C PHE A 32 6.28 5.35 0.21
N ASP A 33 6.95 6.51 0.17
CA ASP A 33 6.32 7.81 0.05
C ASP A 33 5.67 8.08 -1.31
N GLU A 34 6.23 7.51 -2.36
CA GLU A 34 5.68 7.61 -3.72
C GLU A 34 4.66 6.50 -4.03
N VAL A 35 4.55 5.48 -3.18
CA VAL A 35 3.64 4.35 -3.40
C VAL A 35 2.21 4.73 -3.05
N LEU A 36 1.37 4.88 -4.08
CA LEU A 36 -0.06 5.22 -3.96
C LEU A 36 -1.02 4.02 -4.07
N TYR A 37 -0.51 2.85 -4.46
CA TYR A 37 -1.31 1.69 -4.83
C TYR A 37 -0.86 0.43 -4.09
N CYS A 38 -1.80 -0.39 -3.63
CA CYS A 38 -1.49 -1.61 -2.88
C CYS A 38 -0.87 -2.73 -3.74
N SER A 39 -1.01 -2.66 -5.06
CA SER A 39 -0.56 -3.69 -6.00
C SER A 39 -0.41 -3.14 -7.42
N GLU A 40 0.35 -3.85 -8.25
CA GLU A 40 0.45 -3.55 -9.69
C GLU A 40 -0.90 -3.65 -10.40
N ARG A 41 -1.78 -4.55 -9.95
CA ARG A 41 -3.16 -4.65 -10.45
C ARG A 41 -3.90 -3.32 -10.27
N CYS A 42 -3.85 -2.74 -9.06
CA CYS A 42 -4.46 -1.45 -8.80
C CYS A 42 -3.79 -0.33 -9.62
N LYS A 43 -2.47 -0.33 -9.73
CA LYS A 43 -1.73 0.65 -10.54
C LYS A 43 -2.17 0.62 -12.01
N ARG A 44 -2.36 -0.57 -12.60
CA ARG A 44 -2.85 -0.74 -13.98
C ARG A 44 -4.33 -0.35 -14.13
N ASN A 45 -5.14 -0.57 -13.10
CA ASN A 45 -6.58 -0.25 -13.09
C ASN A 45 -6.89 1.25 -12.90
N LYS A 46 -5.88 2.13 -12.89
CA LYS A 46 -6.07 3.59 -12.77
C LYS A 46 -6.73 4.23 -14.02
N LYS A 47 -6.88 3.48 -15.12
CA LYS A 47 -7.31 4.00 -16.43
C LYS A 47 -8.78 3.75 -16.78
N THR A 48 -9.60 3.27 -15.84
CA THR A 48 -11.04 3.14 -16.04
C THR A 48 -11.77 4.26 -15.32
#